data_AF-L0R290-F1
#
_entry.id   AF-L0R290-F1
#
_cell.length_a   1.000
_cell.length_b   1.000
_cell.length_c   1.000
_cell.angle_alpha   90.00
_cell.angle_beta   90.00
_cell.angle_gamma   90.00
#
_symmetry.space_group_name_H-M   'P 1'
#
loop_
_entity.id
_entity.type
_entity.pdbx_description
1 polymer ?
#
loop_
_entity_poly.entity_id
_entity_poly.type
_entity_poly.pdbx_seq_one_letter_code
_entity_poly.pdbx_strand_id
1 'polypeptide(L)'
;AIAQGFSYYAPIRYSELPRYYRESQNKPDVAVFQVSPMDEHGFFNFGPNASHMAAVCETSKVVIVEVNENMPVCFGGTEEGVHISHVDMIVEGDNPAIAEMGGGAAATDVDQAVAKLILEEIPDGACLQLGIGGMPNAVGALIAQSDLKDLGVHTEMYVD
;
A
#
# COMPACT_ATOMS: atom_id res chain seq x y z
N ALA A 1 -9.36 -15.30 14.59
CA ALA A 1 -10.51 -14.45 14.98
C ALA A 1 -11.77 -14.75 14.17
N ILE A 2 -11.80 -14.51 12.85
CA ILE A 2 -12.99 -14.76 12.00
C ILE A 2 -13.45 -16.21 12.09
N ALA A 3 -12.58 -17.18 11.79
CA ALA A 3 -12.91 -18.62 11.86
C ALA A 3 -13.29 -19.11 13.28
N GLN A 4 -12.94 -18.34 14.31
CA GLN A 4 -13.26 -18.63 15.70
C GLN A 4 -14.57 -17.96 16.16
N GLY A 5 -15.24 -17.18 15.28
CA GLY A 5 -16.58 -16.64 15.51
C GLY A 5 -16.66 -15.34 16.32
N PHE A 6 -15.54 -14.70 16.66
CA PHE A 6 -15.52 -13.46 17.46
C PHE A 6 -15.04 -12.22 16.67
N SER A 7 -15.04 -12.29 15.34
CA SER A 7 -14.78 -11.14 14.46
C SER A 7 -15.66 -11.20 13.24
N TYR A 8 -16.10 -10.05 12.77
CA TYR A 8 -16.81 -9.92 11.51
C TYR A 8 -15.83 -9.69 10.36
N TYR A 9 -16.24 -10.06 9.16
CA TYR A 9 -15.56 -9.75 7.90
C TYR A 9 -16.58 -9.19 6.94
N ALA A 10 -16.31 -8.01 6.40
CA ALA A 10 -17.14 -7.35 5.40
C ALA A 10 -16.34 -7.28 4.09
N PRO A 11 -16.73 -8.01 3.03
CA PRO A 11 -16.06 -7.91 1.75
C PRO A 11 -16.38 -6.55 1.13
N ILE A 12 -15.33 -5.79 0.80
CA ILE A 12 -15.41 -4.52 0.08
C ILE A 12 -14.32 -4.47 -0.99
N ARG A 13 -14.61 -3.81 -2.12
CA ARG A 13 -13.57 -3.55 -3.13
C ARG A 13 -12.57 -2.56 -2.56
N TYR A 14 -11.28 -2.81 -2.77
CA TYR A 14 -10.21 -1.98 -2.20
C TYR A 14 -10.34 -0.49 -2.60
N SER A 15 -10.68 -0.23 -3.86
CA SER A 15 -10.92 1.12 -4.39
C SER A 15 -12.09 1.87 -3.73
N GLU A 16 -12.98 1.16 -3.05
CA GLU A 16 -14.14 1.76 -2.38
C GLU A 16 -13.81 2.21 -0.95
N LEU A 17 -12.63 1.89 -0.41
CA LEU A 17 -12.26 2.24 0.96
C LEU A 17 -12.34 3.75 1.23
N PRO A 18 -11.79 4.65 0.39
CA PRO A 18 -11.89 6.08 0.65
C PRO A 18 -13.35 6.55 0.73
N ARG A 19 -14.19 6.10 -0.21
CA ARG A 19 -15.63 6.42 -0.22
C ARG A 19 -16.34 5.85 0.99
N TYR A 20 -16.03 4.61 1.36
CA TYR A 20 -16.60 3.95 2.53
C TYR A 20 -16.37 4.77 3.80
N TYR A 21 -15.14 5.22 4.08
CA TYR A 21 -14.87 6.01 5.28
C TYR A 21 -15.58 7.38 5.26
N ARG A 22 -15.59 8.07 4.11
CA ARG A 22 -16.24 9.37 3.94
C ARG A 22 -17.75 9.32 4.09
N GLU A 23 -18.39 8.28 3.55
CA GLU A 23 -19.85 8.14 3.47
C GLU A 23 -20.46 7.24 4.56
N SER A 24 -19.64 6.47 5.29
CA SER A 24 -20.13 5.59 6.36
C SER A 24 -20.85 6.39 7.43
N GLN A 25 -22.00 5.86 7.88
CA GLN A 25 -22.71 6.36 9.05
C GLN A 25 -21.94 6.07 10.34
N ASN A 26 -21.14 5.00 10.33
CA ASN A 26 -20.30 4.58 11.44
C ASN A 26 -18.85 4.93 11.09
N LYS A 27 -18.44 6.14 11.44
CA LYS A 27 -17.07 6.63 11.26
C LYS A 27 -16.17 6.15 12.40
N PRO A 28 -14.86 5.98 12.17
CA PRO A 28 -13.93 5.62 13.23
C PRO A 28 -13.91 6.68 14.33
N ASP A 29 -13.76 6.25 15.58
CA ASP A 29 -13.52 7.20 16.69
C ASP A 29 -12.06 7.63 16.72
N VAL A 30 -11.14 6.69 16.45
CA VAL A 30 -9.69 6.89 16.56
C VAL A 30 -9.01 6.30 15.33
N ALA A 31 -8.09 7.06 14.75
CA ALA A 31 -7.14 6.61 13.73
C ALA A 31 -5.72 6.69 14.29
N VAL A 32 -4.93 5.64 14.06
CA VAL A 32 -3.52 5.56 14.50
C VAL A 32 -2.68 5.09 13.34
N PHE A 33 -1.66 5.86 12.97
CA PHE A 33 -0.81 5.57 11.83
C PHE A 33 0.66 5.84 12.15
N GLN A 34 1.56 5.05 11.55
CA GLN A 34 2.96 5.42 11.48
C GLN A 34 3.19 6.29 10.24
N VAL A 35 3.97 7.36 10.39
CA VAL A 35 4.22 8.37 9.35
C VAL A 35 5.70 8.76 9.31
N SER A 36 6.13 9.35 8.19
CA SER A 36 7.42 10.04 8.10
C SER A 36 7.46 11.30 8.99
N PRO A 37 8.65 11.83 9.29
CA PRO A 37 8.78 13.12 9.97
C PRO A 37 8.03 14.24 9.24
N MET A 38 7.52 15.20 10.01
CA MET A 38 6.80 16.35 9.46
C MET A 38 7.71 17.19 8.56
N ASP A 39 7.21 17.58 7.40
CA ASP A 39 7.90 18.51 6.51
C ASP A 39 7.77 19.99 6.98
N GLU A 40 8.46 20.89 6.28
CA GLU A 40 8.44 22.34 6.58
C GLU A 40 7.06 23.00 6.34
N HIS A 41 6.14 22.30 5.69
CA HIS A 41 4.78 22.76 5.40
C HIS A 41 3.75 22.18 6.38
N GLY A 42 4.20 21.40 7.36
CA GLY A 42 3.35 20.82 8.40
C GLY A 42 2.68 19.50 8.01
N PHE A 43 3.13 18.82 6.96
CA PHE A 43 2.59 17.53 6.53
C PHE A 43 3.42 16.35 7.02
N PHE A 44 2.73 15.29 7.44
CA PHE A 44 3.28 13.96 7.65
C PHE A 44 2.91 13.08 6.45
N ASN A 45 3.89 12.41 5.82
CA ASN A 45 3.63 11.47 4.70
C ASN A 45 3.36 10.05 5.23
N PHE A 46 2.40 9.35 4.62
CA PHE A 46 1.98 7.98 4.99
C PHE A 46 2.93 6.86 4.50
N GLY A 47 3.99 7.23 3.78
CA GLY A 47 4.91 6.31 3.12
C GLY A 47 4.19 5.41 2.12
N PRO A 48 4.50 4.11 2.07
CA PRO A 48 3.95 3.19 1.05
C PRO A 48 2.46 2.85 1.26
N ASN A 49 1.78 3.50 2.22
CA ASN A 49 0.43 3.13 2.66
C ASN A 49 -0.68 4.10 2.21
N ALA A 50 -0.40 5.03 1.29
CA ALA A 50 -1.26 6.14 0.86
C ALA A 50 -2.60 5.78 0.15
N SER A 51 -3.20 4.62 0.45
CA SER A 51 -4.41 4.10 -0.20
C SER A 51 -5.71 4.82 0.22
N HIS A 52 -6.02 4.83 1.51
CA HIS A 52 -7.27 5.38 2.06
C HIS A 52 -7.06 6.11 3.39
N MET A 53 -5.81 6.31 3.81
CA MET A 53 -5.47 6.88 5.11
C MET A 53 -5.94 8.32 5.26
N ALA A 54 -5.87 9.14 4.20
CA ALA A 54 -6.42 10.50 4.22
C ALA A 54 -7.92 10.50 4.53
N ALA A 55 -8.71 9.65 3.87
CA ALA A 55 -10.14 9.51 4.13
C ALA A 55 -10.45 9.04 5.56
N VAL A 56 -9.58 8.21 6.14
CA VAL A 56 -9.70 7.81 7.55
C VAL A 56 -9.40 8.99 8.48
N CYS A 57 -8.33 9.76 8.24
CA CYS A 57 -8.02 10.99 9.00
C CYS A 57 -9.15 12.01 8.95
N GLU A 58 -9.74 12.26 7.77
CA GLU A 58 -10.84 13.22 7.57
C GLU A 58 -12.10 12.89 8.38
N THR A 59 -12.33 11.62 8.68
CA THR A 59 -13.58 11.13 9.26
C THR A 59 -13.46 10.70 10.71
N SER A 60 -12.23 10.51 11.19
CA SER A 60 -11.96 10.08 12.57
C SER A 60 -12.11 11.26 13.53
N LYS A 61 -12.55 10.98 14.76
CA LYS A 61 -12.68 12.02 15.80
C LYS A 61 -11.34 12.39 16.42
N VAL A 62 -10.43 11.42 16.48
CA VAL A 62 -9.07 11.58 16.99
C VAL A 62 -8.10 10.95 16.01
N VAL A 63 -7.09 11.70 15.59
CA VAL A 63 -6.00 11.23 14.74
C VAL A 63 -4.69 11.27 15.53
N ILE A 64 -4.08 10.09 15.66
CA ILE A 64 -2.79 9.91 16.32
C ILE A 64 -1.79 9.47 15.27
N VAL A 65 -0.65 10.15 15.21
CA VAL A 65 0.46 9.76 14.33
C VAL A 65 1.68 9.37 15.16
N GLU A 66 2.30 8.25 14.81
CA GLU A 66 3.60 7.83 15.32
C GLU A 66 4.67 8.18 14.28
N VAL A 67 5.58 9.08 14.63
CA VAL A 67 6.67 9.48 13.75
C VAL A 67 7.73 8.39 13.74
N ASN A 68 8.08 7.93 12.54
CA ASN A 68 9.21 7.05 12.29
C ASN A 68 10.12 7.65 11.21
N GLU A 69 11.34 8.03 11.60
CA GLU A 69 12.38 8.57 10.72
C GLU A 69 12.79 7.60 9.59
N ASN A 70 12.53 6.30 9.75
CA ASN A 70 12.78 5.32 8.69
C ASN A 70 11.66 5.29 7.64
N MET A 71 10.47 5.82 7.93
CA MET A 71 9.33 5.83 7.00
C MET A 71 9.68 6.68 5.78
N PRO A 72 9.73 6.11 4.56
CA PRO A 72 10.06 6.87 3.37
C PRO A 72 8.94 7.84 3.04
N VAL A 73 9.31 8.93 2.36
CA VAL A 73 8.32 9.83 1.75
C VAL A 73 7.99 9.27 0.36
N CYS A 74 6.74 8.85 0.17
CA CYS A 74 6.22 8.42 -1.13
C CYS A 74 5.41 9.55 -1.76
N PHE A 75 5.86 10.03 -2.92
CA PHE A 75 5.17 11.07 -3.67
C PHE A 75 3.96 10.50 -4.44
N GLY A 76 2.85 11.23 -4.44
CA GLY A 76 1.63 10.86 -5.18
C GLY A 76 0.86 12.06 -5.75
N GLY A 77 1.08 13.25 -5.19
CA GLY A 77 0.39 14.49 -5.53
C GLY A 77 -1.07 14.57 -5.06
N THR A 78 -1.61 13.55 -4.39
CA THR A 78 -2.98 13.50 -3.88
C THR A 78 -3.07 12.53 -2.70
N GLU A 79 -3.52 13.02 -1.55
CA GLU A 79 -3.88 12.20 -0.38
C GLU A 79 -2.74 11.35 0.22
N GLU A 80 -1.46 11.61 -0.10
CA GLU A 80 -0.30 10.88 0.46
C GLU A 80 0.13 11.28 1.88
N GLY A 81 -0.59 12.19 2.53
CA GLY A 81 -0.23 12.67 3.86
C GLY A 81 -1.35 13.35 4.61
N VAL A 82 -1.04 13.79 5.83
CA VAL A 82 -1.94 14.51 6.73
C VAL A 82 -1.23 15.76 7.27
N HIS A 83 -1.90 16.91 7.21
CA HIS A 83 -1.40 18.14 7.80
C HIS A 83 -1.59 18.13 9.32
N ILE A 84 -0.66 18.71 10.07
CA ILE A 84 -0.68 18.76 11.55
C ILE A 84 -1.98 19.34 12.12
N SER A 85 -2.67 20.23 11.40
CA SER A 85 -3.96 20.77 11.83
C SER A 85 -5.08 19.72 11.89
N HIS A 86 -4.87 18.53 11.33
CA HIS A 86 -5.79 17.39 11.37
C HIS A 86 -5.27 16.27 12.30
N VAL A 87 -4.21 16.53 13.08
CA VAL A 87 -3.58 15.57 13.99
C VAL A 87 -3.81 16.03 15.43
N ASP A 88 -4.35 15.14 16.26
CA ASP A 88 -4.63 15.42 17.68
C ASP A 88 -3.46 15.06 18.58
N MET A 89 -2.69 14.03 18.23
CA MET A 89 -1.55 13.55 19.04
C MET A 89 -0.40 13.06 18.16
N ILE A 90 0.81 13.38 18.57
CA ILE A 90 2.05 12.94 17.93
C ILE A 90 2.81 12.08 18.94
N VAL A 91 3.21 10.89 18.51
CA VAL A 91 4.06 9.97 19.26
C VAL A 91 5.42 9.94 18.58
N GLU A 92 6.47 10.30 19.31
CA GLU A 92 7.86 10.15 18.88
C GLU A 92 8.47 9.00 19.70
N GLY A 93 9.28 8.16 19.07
CA GLY A 93 9.79 6.93 19.70
C GLY A 93 11.12 6.47 19.14
N ASP A 94 11.40 5.18 19.31
CA ASP A 94 12.72 4.59 19.02
C ASP A 94 13.01 4.40 17.53
N ASN A 95 12.10 4.80 16.64
CA ASN A 95 12.22 4.66 15.18
C ASN A 95 12.61 3.23 14.76
N PRO A 96 11.75 2.21 15.02
CA PRO A 96 12.05 0.85 14.60
C PRO A 96 12.12 0.77 13.06
N ALA A 97 12.81 -0.27 12.57
CA ALA A 97 12.71 -0.62 11.15
C ALA A 97 11.24 -0.82 10.76
N ILE A 98 10.87 -0.41 9.56
CA ILE A 98 9.51 -0.59 9.05
C ILE A 98 9.21 -2.08 8.98
N ALA A 99 7.98 -2.44 9.35
CA ALA A 99 7.52 -3.80 9.17
C ALA A 99 7.47 -4.13 7.67
N GLU A 100 8.33 -5.04 7.24
CA GLU A 100 8.34 -5.57 5.90
C GLU A 100 7.67 -6.94 5.88
N MET A 101 6.95 -7.25 4.79
CA MET A 101 6.61 -8.63 4.50
C MET A 101 7.87 -9.34 4.04
N GLY A 102 8.11 -10.55 4.56
CA GLY A 102 9.21 -11.38 4.06
C GLY A 102 9.05 -11.65 2.56
N GLY A 103 10.18 -11.98 1.91
CA GLY A 103 10.18 -12.36 0.50
C GLY A 103 9.14 -13.47 0.22
N GLY A 104 8.43 -13.34 -0.90
CA GLY A 104 7.49 -14.35 -1.35
C GLY A 104 8.14 -15.73 -1.47
N ALA A 105 7.34 -16.80 -1.40
CA ALA A 105 7.85 -18.15 -1.65
C ALA A 105 8.54 -18.21 -3.01
N ALA A 106 9.65 -18.95 -3.10
CA ALA A 106 10.36 -19.14 -4.36
C ALA A 106 9.40 -19.70 -5.42
N ALA A 107 9.53 -19.20 -6.64
CA ALA A 107 8.75 -19.68 -7.77
C ALA A 107 8.97 -21.19 -7.99
N THR A 108 7.88 -21.93 -8.10
CA THR A 108 7.87 -23.35 -8.43
C THR A 108 8.02 -23.56 -9.94
N ASP A 109 8.26 -24.81 -10.36
CA ASP A 109 8.28 -25.16 -11.79
C ASP A 109 6.94 -24.83 -12.50
N VAL A 110 5.82 -24.93 -11.77
CA VAL A 110 4.49 -24.56 -12.27
C VAL A 110 4.40 -23.05 -12.48
N ASP A 111 4.88 -22.25 -11.52
CA ASP A 111 4.90 -20.80 -11.62
C ASP A 111 5.73 -20.34 -12.83
N GLN A 112 6.89 -20.97 -13.05
CA GLN A 112 7.76 -20.70 -14.19
C GLN A 112 7.10 -21.06 -15.52
N ALA A 113 6.38 -22.17 -15.59
CA ALA A 113 5.64 -22.56 -16.80
C ALA A 113 4.51 -21.56 -17.11
N VAL A 114 3.76 -21.13 -16.10
CA VAL A 114 2.69 -20.12 -16.25
C VAL A 114 3.28 -18.77 -16.65
N ALA A 115 4.37 -18.34 -16.03
CA ALA A 115 5.00 -17.06 -16.32
C ALA A 115 5.48 -16.94 -17.78
N LYS A 116 5.98 -18.04 -18.37
CA LYS A 116 6.37 -18.08 -19.79
C LYS A 116 5.18 -17.86 -20.73
N LEU A 117 4.04 -18.50 -20.42
CA LEU A 117 2.81 -18.31 -21.20
C LEU A 117 2.30 -16.88 -21.10
N ILE A 118 2.40 -16.27 -19.91
CA ILE A 118 2.01 -14.87 -19.71
C ILE A 118 2.94 -13.94 -20.51
N LEU A 119 4.25 -14.18 -20.50
CA LEU A 119 5.22 -13.32 -21.18
C LEU A 119 4.95 -13.21 -22.69
N GLU A 120 4.53 -14.30 -23.33
CA GLU A 120 4.18 -14.32 -24.77
C GLU A 120 2.99 -13.40 -25.12
N GLU A 121 2.16 -13.06 -24.13
CA GLU A 121 0.96 -12.23 -24.31
C GLU A 121 1.20 -10.74 -23.98
N ILE A 122 2.39 -10.38 -23.49
CA ILE A 122 2.71 -8.99 -23.13
C ILE A 122 3.31 -8.28 -24.35
N PRO A 123 2.65 -7.26 -24.91
CA PRO A 123 3.25 -6.44 -25.96
C PRO A 123 4.16 -5.33 -25.40
N ASP A 124 5.05 -4.80 -26.26
CA ASP A 124 5.70 -3.51 -26.01
C ASP A 124 4.64 -2.43 -25.68
N GLY A 125 4.95 -1.55 -24.73
CA GLY A 125 4.03 -0.49 -24.30
C GLY A 125 2.95 -0.94 -23.32
N ALA A 126 2.92 -2.20 -22.89
CA ALA A 126 1.90 -2.67 -21.96
C ALA A 126 1.97 -1.96 -20.59
N CYS A 127 0.80 -1.72 -19.98
CA CYS A 127 0.68 -1.21 -18.63
C CYS A 127 0.48 -2.36 -17.65
N LEU A 128 1.45 -2.58 -16.77
CA LEU A 128 1.51 -3.74 -15.88
C LEU A 128 0.82 -3.49 -14.54
N GLN A 129 0.11 -4.52 -14.08
CA GLN A 129 -0.34 -4.70 -12.71
C GLN A 129 0.04 -6.11 -12.29
N LEU A 130 0.85 -6.24 -11.24
CA LEU A 130 1.30 -7.52 -10.69
C LEU A 130 0.95 -7.59 -9.20
N GLY A 131 0.66 -8.80 -8.74
CA GLY A 131 0.51 -9.10 -7.32
C GLY A 131 1.85 -9.45 -6.67
N ILE A 132 1.79 -10.05 -5.48
CA ILE A 132 2.95 -10.55 -4.75
C ILE A 132 2.98 -12.08 -4.72
N GLY A 133 4.18 -12.65 -4.61
CA GLY A 133 4.38 -14.10 -4.38
C GLY A 133 5.09 -14.79 -5.53
N GLY A 134 5.26 -16.12 -5.42
CA GLY A 134 6.11 -16.88 -6.36
C GLY A 134 5.75 -16.70 -7.84
N MET A 135 4.47 -16.75 -8.19
CA MET A 135 4.02 -16.59 -9.58
C MET A 135 4.16 -15.16 -10.12
N PRO A 136 3.62 -14.10 -9.48
CA PRO A 136 3.83 -12.73 -9.96
C PRO A 136 5.31 -12.34 -10.03
N ASN A 137 6.13 -12.77 -9.06
CA ASN A 137 7.56 -12.51 -9.08
C ASN A 137 8.27 -13.24 -10.23
N ALA A 138 7.83 -14.45 -10.60
CA ALA A 138 8.34 -15.15 -11.78
C ALA A 138 8.01 -14.40 -13.07
N VAL A 139 6.79 -13.86 -13.21
CA VAL A 139 6.39 -13.02 -14.35
C VAL A 139 7.27 -11.76 -14.41
N GLY A 140 7.40 -11.02 -13.30
CA GLY A 140 8.24 -9.84 -13.22
C GLY A 140 9.71 -10.12 -13.59
N ALA A 141 10.27 -11.22 -13.10
CA ALA A 141 11.63 -11.64 -13.41
C ALA A 141 11.83 -11.97 -14.90
N LEU A 142 10.85 -12.61 -15.55
CA LEU A 142 10.91 -12.89 -16.99
C LEU A 142 10.75 -11.62 -17.82
N ILE A 143 9.87 -10.70 -17.44
CA ILE A 143 9.74 -9.39 -18.08
C ILE A 143 11.07 -8.65 -18.04
N ALA A 144 11.72 -8.61 -16.87
CA ALA A 144 13.02 -7.95 -16.68
C ALA A 144 14.16 -8.57 -17.52
N GLN A 145 14.01 -9.84 -17.93
CA GLN A 145 14.97 -10.57 -18.78
C GLN A 145 14.59 -10.58 -20.26
N SER A 146 13.42 -10.05 -20.61
CA SER A 146 12.90 -10.02 -21.98
C SER A 146 13.41 -8.80 -22.77
N ASP A 147 13.06 -8.75 -24.05
CA ASP A 147 13.32 -7.61 -24.94
C ASP A 147 12.18 -6.59 -25.01
N LEU A 148 11.15 -6.74 -24.15
CA LEU A 148 10.01 -5.82 -24.07
C LEU A 148 10.43 -4.39 -23.73
N LYS A 149 9.75 -3.42 -24.33
CA LYS A 149 10.06 -1.99 -24.23
C LYS A 149 8.86 -1.15 -23.87
N ASP A 150 9.15 0.04 -23.37
CA ASP A 150 8.17 1.11 -23.12
C ASP A 150 7.03 0.70 -22.17
N LEU A 151 7.29 -0.26 -21.28
CA LEU A 151 6.31 -0.75 -20.30
C LEU A 151 5.94 0.34 -19.30
N GLY A 152 4.65 0.45 -19.00
CA GLY A 152 4.10 1.27 -17.94
C GLY A 152 3.75 0.44 -16.71
N VAL A 153 3.58 1.10 -15.57
CA VAL A 153 3.14 0.45 -14.32
C VAL A 153 1.97 1.24 -13.73
N HIS A 154 0.86 0.55 -13.50
CA HIS A 154 -0.27 1.04 -12.73
C HIS A 154 -0.80 -0.11 -11.88
N THR A 155 -0.31 -0.18 -10.64
CA THR A 155 -0.51 -1.34 -9.76
C THR A 155 -0.94 -0.91 -8.37
N GLU A 156 -1.60 -1.84 -7.65
CA GLU A 156 -1.92 -1.66 -6.23
C GLU A 156 -0.65 -1.60 -5.38
N MET A 157 0.31 -2.46 -5.68
CA MET A 157 1.59 -2.58 -4.99
C MET A 157 2.68 -2.87 -6.00
N TYR A 158 3.84 -2.23 -5.83
CA TYR A 158 5.03 -2.49 -6.61
C TYR A 158 6.08 -3.12 -5.70
N VAL A 159 6.62 -4.25 -6.12
CA VAL A 159 7.55 -5.07 -5.34
C VAL A 159 8.77 -5.42 -6.17
N ASP A 160 9.83 -5.88 -5.49
CA ASP A 160 11.11 -6.29 -6.07
C ASP A 160 11.03 -7.39 -7.14
#